data_AF-A0A4S2GL94-F1
#
_entry.id   AF-A0A4S2GL94-F1
#
_cell.length_a   1.000
_cell.length_b   1.000
_cell.length_c   1.000
_cell.angle_alpha   90.00
_cell.angle_beta   90.00
_cell.angle_gamma   90.00
#
_symmetry.space_group_name_H-M   'P 1'
#
loop_
_entity.id
_entity.type
_entity.pdbx_description
1 polymer ?
#
loop_
_entity_poly.entity_id
_entity_poly.type
_entity_poly.pdbx_seq_one_letter_code
_entity_poly.pdbx_strand_id
1 'polypeptide(L)'
;EDRYFIEVDLDTESPAKIIEKCEKYHAYYRSGLEQEESEMFPLTVWIVPSDSRKEKLIRHLRETFDKQAKLFAIITCDELEHLILEGGDREMLC
;
A
#
# COMPACT_ATOMS: atom_id res chain seq x y z
N GLU A 1 13.69 11.90 4.62
CA GLU A 1 14.03 10.62 3.96
C GLU A 1 12.73 9.93 3.65
N ASP A 2 12.54 9.43 2.43
CA ASP A 2 11.35 8.65 2.08
C ASP A 2 11.61 7.18 2.38
N ARG A 3 10.64 6.51 3.00
CA ARG A 3 10.71 5.09 3.37
C ARG A 3 9.53 4.35 2.79
N TYR A 4 9.79 3.19 2.20
CA TYR A 4 8.78 2.37 1.55
C TYR A 4 8.88 0.91 1.99
N PHE A 5 7.74 0.29 2.28
CA PHE A 5 7.62 -1.17 2.25
C PHE A 5 7.13 -1.58 0.87
N ILE A 6 7.84 -2.50 0.20
CA ILE A 6 7.45 -2.97 -1.14
C ILE A 6 6.89 -4.39 -1.04
N GLU A 7 5.65 -4.56 -1.50
CA GLU A 7 4.98 -5.84 -1.62
C GLU A 7 4.70 -6.12 -3.11
N VAL A 8 5.07 -7.30 -3.61
CA VAL A 8 4.83 -7.69 -5.01
C VAL A 8 3.71 -8.72 -5.06
N ASP A 9 2.54 -8.32 -5.55
CA ASP A 9 1.41 -9.21 -5.81
C ASP A 9 1.49 -9.74 -7.23
N LEU A 10 1.55 -11.07 -7.38
CA LEU A 10 1.58 -11.74 -8.69
C LEU A 10 0.18 -12.23 -9.12
N ASP A 11 -0.88 -11.77 -8.47
CA ASP A 11 -2.27 -12.21 -8.66
C ASP A 11 -2.48 -13.71 -8.37
N THR A 12 -1.64 -14.28 -7.50
CA THR A 12 -1.76 -15.67 -7.03
C THR A 12 -2.58 -15.79 -5.75
N GLU A 13 -2.69 -14.69 -4.99
CA GLU A 13 -3.49 -14.59 -3.77
C GLU A 13 -4.86 -13.96 -4.05
N SER A 14 -5.89 -14.44 -3.34
CA SER A 14 -7.22 -13.84 -3.43
C SER A 14 -7.20 -12.40 -2.87
N PRO A 15 -8.08 -11.49 -3.34
CA PRO A 15 -8.16 -10.13 -2.81
C PRO A 15 -8.34 -10.10 -1.29
N ALA A 16 -9.15 -11.01 -0.73
CA ALA A 16 -9.34 -11.12 0.71
C ALA A 16 -8.03 -11.35 1.47
N LYS A 17 -7.10 -12.12 0.89
CA LYS A 17 -5.79 -12.38 1.51
C LYS A 17 -4.90 -11.14 1.55
N ILE A 18 -4.99 -10.30 0.51
CA ILE A 18 -4.29 -9.01 0.48
C ILE A 18 -4.89 -8.06 1.53
N ILE A 19 -6.22 -8.05 1.68
CA ILE A 19 -6.89 -7.25 2.73
C ILE A 19 -6.44 -7.70 4.13
N GLU A 20 -6.39 -9.00 4.42
CA GLU A 20 -5.86 -9.52 5.71
C GLU A 20 -4.42 -9.04 5.98
N LYS A 21 -3.57 -8.93 4.94
CA LYS A 21 -2.22 -8.36 5.09
C LYS A 21 -2.28 -6.87 5.40
N CYS A 22 -3.15 -6.11 4.72
CA CYS A 22 -3.33 -4.68 4.97
C CYS A 22 -3.85 -4.40 6.39
N GLU A 23 -4.73 -5.24 6.94
CA GLU A 23 -5.15 -5.15 8.34
C GLU A 23 -3.97 -5.28 9.32
N LYS A 24 -3.01 -6.17 9.03
CA LYS A 24 -1.79 -6.32 9.83
C LYS A 24 -0.89 -5.09 9.77
N TYR A 25 -0.75 -4.48 8.59
CA TYR A 25 -0.02 -3.20 8.45
C TYR A 25 -0.70 -2.08 9.26
N HIS A 26 -2.04 -2.01 9.26
CA HIS A 26 -2.76 -1.06 10.13
C HIS A 26 -2.55 -1.34 11.62
N ALA A 27 -2.57 -2.61 12.03
CA ALA A 27 -2.28 -2.99 13.41
C ALA A 27 -0.84 -2.60 13.80
N TYR A 28 0.11 -2.78 12.88
CA TYR A 28 1.50 -2.37 13.06
C TYR A 28 1.66 -0.86 13.14
N TYR A 29 0.99 -0.11 12.27
CA TYR A 29 0.94 1.35 12.35
C TYR A 29 0.40 1.84 13.69
N ARG A 30 -0.66 1.21 14.22
CA ARG A 30 -1.27 1.58 15.51
C ARG A 30 -0.45 1.16 16.72
N SER A 31 0.45 0.17 16.60
CA SER A 31 1.29 -0.23 17.73
C SER A 31 2.37 0.80 18.03
N GLY A 32 2.70 1.67 17.08
CA GLY A 32 3.70 2.72 17.24
C GLY A 32 5.14 2.23 17.30
N LEU A 33 5.38 0.93 17.10
CA LEU A 33 6.71 0.32 17.16
C LEU A 33 7.67 0.94 16.13
N GLU A 34 7.17 1.17 14.91
CA GLU A 34 7.98 1.80 13.85
C GLU A 34 8.31 3.27 14.19
N GLN A 35 7.47 3.96 14.96
CA GLN A 35 7.63 5.38 15.32
C GLN A 35 8.64 5.59 16.46
N GLU A 36 8.91 4.56 17.27
CA GLU A 36 10.00 4.59 18.26
C GLU A 36 11.39 4.48 17.59
N GLU A 37 11.49 3.79 16.46
CA GLU A 37 12.76 3.61 15.73
C GLU A 37 12.97 4.59 14.57
N SER A 38 11.88 5.09 13.99
CA SER A 38 11.87 5.94 12.79
C SER A 38 10.80 7.02 12.97
N GLU A 39 11.16 8.31 12.93
CA GLU A 39 10.23 9.44 13.17
C GLU A 39 8.97 9.44 12.27
N MET A 40 8.92 8.60 11.22
CA MET A 40 7.73 8.38 10.39
C MET A 40 7.53 6.89 10.04
N PHE A 41 6.26 6.52 9.80
CA PHE A 41 5.87 5.22 9.28
C PHE A 41 6.06 5.16 7.74
N PRO A 42 6.73 4.14 7.18
CA PRO A 42 6.92 3.98 5.74
C PRO A 42 5.60 3.79 4.95
N LEU A 43 5.56 4.25 3.70
CA LEU A 43 4.44 3.98 2.80
C LEU A 43 4.50 2.52 2.30
N THR A 44 3.41 1.76 2.38
CA THR A 44 3.36 0.39 1.85
C THR A 44 2.90 0.41 0.39
N VAL A 45 3.78 0.04 -0.52
CA VAL A 45 3.56 0.03 -1.96
C VAL A 45 3.33 -1.39 -2.44
N TRP A 46 2.14 -1.65 -2.99
CA TRP A 46 1.77 -2.89 -3.64
C TRP A 46 2.00 -2.78 -5.14
N ILE A 47 2.88 -3.61 -5.69
CA ILE A 47 3.13 -3.72 -7.12
C ILE A 47 2.32 -4.90 -7.66
N VAL A 48 1.42 -4.64 -8.61
CA VAL A 48 0.52 -5.64 -9.19
C VAL A 48 0.80 -5.85 -10.70
N PRO A 49 0.39 -6.97 -11.31
CA PRO A 49 0.79 -7.31 -12.67
C PRO A 49 -0.12 -6.69 -13.74
N SER A 50 -1.27 -6.09 -13.36
CA SER A 50 -2.22 -5.50 -14.29
C SER A 50 -3.08 -4.40 -13.67
N ASP A 51 -3.56 -3.49 -14.49
CA ASP A 51 -4.50 -2.44 -14.09
C ASP A 51 -5.82 -3.00 -13.54
N SER A 52 -6.31 -4.11 -14.11
CA SER A 52 -7.52 -4.75 -13.60
C SER A 52 -7.35 -5.24 -12.16
N ARG A 53 -6.17 -5.78 -11.83
CA ARG A 53 -5.84 -6.18 -10.47
C ARG A 53 -5.70 -4.96 -9.56
N LYS A 54 -5.05 -3.89 -10.04
CA LYS A 54 -4.90 -2.61 -9.33
C LYS A 54 -6.25 -2.03 -8.94
N GLU A 55 -7.15 -1.84 -9.89
CA GLU A 55 -8.49 -1.28 -9.66
C GLU A 55 -9.31 -2.09 -8.66
N LYS A 56 -9.24 -3.42 -8.77
CA LYS A 56 -9.95 -4.33 -7.87
C LYS A 56 -9.47 -4.18 -6.43
N LEU A 57 -8.15 -4.15 -6.21
CA LEU A 57 -7.59 -3.98 -4.88
C LEU A 57 -7.85 -2.58 -4.32
N ILE A 58 -7.68 -1.51 -5.13
CA ILE A 58 -7.99 -0.14 -4.72
C ILE A 58 -9.44 -0.03 -4.25
N ARG A 59 -10.39 -0.63 -4.97
CA ARG A 59 -11.80 -0.65 -4.57
C ARG A 59 -11.99 -1.32 -3.21
N HIS A 60 -11.46 -2.54 -3.04
CA HIS A 60 -11.61 -3.27 -1.79
C HIS A 60 -10.93 -2.57 -0.61
N LEU A 61 -9.75 -1.97 -0.81
CA LEU A 61 -9.06 -1.20 0.23
C LEU A 61 -9.85 0.03 0.63
N ARG A 62 -10.34 0.83 -0.33
CA ARG A 62 -11.15 2.02 -0.04
C ARG A 62 -12.44 1.68 0.68
N GLU A 63 -13.10 0.58 0.32
CA GLU A 63 -14.31 0.11 0.99
C GLU A 63 -14.04 -0.39 2.42
N THR A 64 -12.94 -1.11 2.62
CA THR A 64 -12.61 -1.75 3.91
C THR A 64 -11.97 -0.78 4.90
N PHE A 65 -11.13 0.12 4.41
CA PHE A 65 -10.34 1.06 5.20
C PHE A 65 -10.85 2.50 5.09
N ASP A 66 -12.14 2.69 4.74
CA ASP A 66 -12.77 4.01 4.72
C ASP A 66 -12.52 4.75 6.05
N LYS A 67 -12.09 6.01 5.95
CA LYS A 67 -11.73 6.90 7.08
C LYS A 67 -10.54 6.45 7.93
N GLN A 68 -9.80 5.42 7.53
CA GLN A 68 -8.55 5.05 8.19
C GLN A 68 -7.37 5.83 7.58
N ALA A 69 -6.18 5.68 8.18
CA ALA A 69 -4.96 6.26 7.65
C ALA A 69 -4.66 5.67 6.26
N LYS A 70 -4.31 6.52 5.28
CA LYS A 70 -3.95 6.03 3.94
C LYS A 70 -2.50 5.53 3.97
N LEU A 71 -2.33 4.23 4.19
CA LEU A 71 -1.02 3.60 4.33
C LEU A 71 -0.56 2.92 3.04
N PHE A 72 -1.43 2.77 2.05
CA PHE A 72 -1.18 1.94 0.89
C PHE A 72 -1.16 2.74 -0.41
N ALA A 73 -0.22 2.42 -1.28
CA ALA A 73 -0.25 2.77 -2.70
C ALA A 73 -0.31 1.48 -3.51
N ILE A 74 -1.21 1.39 -4.49
CA ILE A 74 -1.23 0.26 -5.43
C ILE A 74 -0.83 0.76 -6.80
N ILE A 75 0.22 0.18 -7.34
CA ILE A 75 0.82 0.55 -8.63
C ILE A 75 1.07 -0.68 -9.48
N THR A 76 1.20 -0.48 -10.79
CA THR A 76 1.76 -1.49 -11.69
C THR A 76 3.29 -1.37 -11.72
N CYS A 77 3.98 -2.35 -12.31
CA CYS A 77 5.43 -2.29 -12.47
C CYS A 77 5.90 -1.04 -13.22
N ASP A 78 5.14 -0.60 -14.24
CA ASP A 78 5.50 0.54 -15.09
C ASP A 78 5.40 1.88 -14.33
N GLU A 79 4.63 1.92 -13.25
CA GLU A 79 4.43 3.11 -12.41
C GLU A 79 5.48 3.24 -11.28
N LEU A 80 6.32 2.21 -11.08
CA LEU A 80 7.32 2.21 -10.00
C LEU A 80 8.38 3.29 -10.19
N GLU A 81 8.86 3.49 -11.42
CA GLU A 81 9.87 4.51 -11.72
C GLU A 81 9.35 5.90 -11.37
N HIS A 82 8.11 6.20 -11.75
CA HIS A 82 7.46 7.47 -11.45
C HIS A 82 7.26 7.68 -9.94
N LEU A 83 6.85 6.64 -9.21
CA LEU A 83 6.70 6.69 -7.76
C LEU A 83 8.03 7.04 -7.04
N ILE A 84 9.14 6.43 -7.47
CA ILE A 84 10.45 6.65 -6.85
C ILE A 84 11.04 8.03 -7.20
N LEU A 85 10.81 8.51 -8.43
CA LEU A 85 11.36 9.78 -8.89
C LEU A 85 10.56 10.99 -8.40
N GLU A 86 9.23 10.86 -8.27
CA GLU A 86 8.35 11.99 -7.96
C GLU A 86 7.67 11.89 -6.58
N GLY A 87 7.91 10.82 -5.82
CA GLY A 87 7.37 10.60 -4.47
C GLY A 87 5.93 10.08 -4.45
N GLY A 88 5.33 9.87 -5.62
CA GLY A 88 3.96 9.38 -5.78
C GLY A 88 2.89 10.46 -5.61
N ASP A 89 1.80 10.33 -6.37
CA ASP A 89 0.72 11.29 -6.31
C ASP A 89 -0.24 11.01 -5.14
N ARG A 90 -0.80 12.05 -4.50
CA ARG A 90 -1.70 11.86 -3.34
C ARG A 90 -2.97 11.08 -3.70
N GLU A 91 -3.32 11.03 -4.98
CA GLU A 91 -4.44 10.26 -5.51
C GLU A 91 -4.16 8.74 -5.56
N MET A 92 -2.89 8.34 -5.51
CA MET A 92 -2.46 6.93 -5.49
C MET A 92 -2.67 6.26 -4.13
N LEU A 93 -2.93 7.06 -3.09
CA LEU A 93 -3.07 6.59 -1.72
C LEU A 93 -4.50 6.11 -1.41
N CYS A 94 -4.62 4.90 -0.87
CA CYS A 94 -5.86 4.29 -0.41
C CYS A 94 -5.77 3.79 1.04
#